data_AF-A0A0D6N7R5-F1
#
_entry.id   AF-A0A0D6N7R5-F1
#
_cell.length_a   1.000
_cell.length_b   1.000
_cell.length_c   1.000
_cell.angle_alpha   90.00
_cell.angle_beta   90.00
_cell.angle_gamma   90.00
#
_symmetry.space_group_name_H-M   'P 1'
#
loop_
_entity.id
_entity.type
_entity.pdbx_description
1 polymer ?
#
loop_
_entity_poly.entity_id
_entity_poly.type
_entity_poly.pdbx_seq_one_letter_code
_entity_poly.pdbx_strand_id
1 'polypeptide(L)'
;MGWITTSRRRQIRTKGRQMILEHSGIKVPLLAYAPPPTAADIQSGVAQASFVAEIQADEVQVAGITPAASMEIVDGSKFYTLTDAIPIYDRQTICGWRLIAAGGQ
;
A
#
# COMPACT_ATOMS: atom_id res chain seq x y z
N MET A 1 -15.67 11.15 -10.53
CA MET A 1 -14.82 9.98 -10.19
C MET A 1 -14.99 8.92 -11.26
N GLY A 2 -13.91 8.31 -11.76
CA GLY A 2 -13.98 7.25 -12.75
C GLY A 2 -14.30 5.87 -12.16
N TRP A 3 -14.46 4.89 -13.05
CA TRP A 3 -14.85 3.52 -12.68
C TRP A 3 -13.75 2.80 -11.90
N ILE A 4 -12.47 3.11 -12.19
CA ILE A 4 -11.30 2.51 -11.53
C ILE A 4 -11.27 2.93 -10.06
N THR A 5 -11.46 4.23 -9.80
CA THR A 5 -11.52 4.76 -8.43
C THR A 5 -12.65 4.09 -7.63
N THR A 6 -13.83 3.96 -8.23
CA THR A 6 -15.01 3.37 -7.55
C THR A 6 -14.81 1.88 -7.26
N SER A 7 -14.32 1.13 -8.23
CA SER A 7 -14.06 -0.31 -8.09
C SER A 7 -12.99 -0.60 -7.03
N ARG A 8 -11.86 0.13 -7.08
CA ARG A 8 -10.81 0.00 -6.07
C ARG A 8 -11.24 0.45 -4.70
N ARG A 9 -11.97 1.57 -4.59
CA ARG A 9 -12.51 2.03 -3.30
C ARG A 9 -13.35 0.94 -2.66
N ARG A 10 -14.18 0.25 -3.46
CA ARG A 10 -14.95 -0.90 -2.98
C ARG A 10 -14.04 -2.05 -2.55
N GLN A 11 -13.05 -2.41 -3.36
CA GLN A 11 -12.13 -3.50 -3.03
C GLN A 11 -11.32 -3.23 -1.76
N ILE A 12 -10.76 -2.04 -1.61
CA ILE A 12 -10.00 -1.61 -0.42
C ILE A 12 -10.93 -1.51 0.80
N ARG A 13 -12.17 -1.00 0.64
CA ARG A 13 -13.13 -1.01 1.75
C ARG A 13 -13.58 -2.40 2.18
N THR A 14 -13.74 -3.34 1.23
CA THR A 14 -14.27 -4.68 1.52
C THR A 14 -13.19 -5.65 1.98
N LYS A 15 -11.97 -5.54 1.45
CA LYS A 15 -10.87 -6.49 1.67
C LYS A 15 -9.63 -5.85 2.28
N GLY A 16 -9.60 -4.52 2.38
CA GLY A 16 -8.50 -3.82 3.02
C GLY A 16 -8.50 -4.06 4.52
N ARG A 17 -7.32 -3.86 5.09
CA ARG A 17 -7.03 -3.97 6.51
C ARG A 17 -6.34 -2.69 6.95
N GLN A 18 -6.52 -2.33 8.22
CA GLN A 18 -5.88 -1.16 8.77
C GLN A 18 -4.37 -1.41 8.86
N MET A 19 -3.61 -0.50 8.27
CA MET A 19 -2.15 -0.44 8.38
C MET A 19 -1.75 0.95 8.82
N ILE A 20 -0.52 1.08 9.30
CA ILE A 20 0.05 2.36 9.70
C ILE A 20 1.19 2.66 8.76
N LEU A 21 1.10 3.75 8.01
CA LEU A 21 2.24 4.30 7.29
C LEU A 21 3.02 5.19 8.25
N GLU A 22 4.26 4.83 8.50
CA GLU A 22 5.19 5.58 9.30
C GLU A 22 6.22 6.28 8.41
N HIS A 23 6.36 7.57 8.59
CA HIS A 23 7.37 8.36 7.90
C HIS A 23 7.96 9.40 8.86
N SER A 24 9.27 9.31 9.12
CA SER A 24 9.99 10.26 9.97
C SER A 24 9.32 10.47 11.35
N GLY A 25 8.75 9.41 11.93
CA GLY A 25 8.03 9.44 13.22
C GLY A 25 6.55 9.85 13.14
N ILE A 26 6.05 10.21 11.97
CA ILE A 26 4.62 10.47 11.74
C ILE A 26 3.94 9.14 11.41
N LYS A 27 2.98 8.74 12.24
CA LYS A 27 2.16 7.54 12.04
C LYS A 27 0.81 7.92 11.46
N VAL A 28 0.50 7.43 10.27
CA VAL A 28 -0.76 7.65 9.58
C VAL A 28 -1.52 6.33 9.47
N PRO A 29 -2.67 6.17 10.16
CA PRO A 29 -3.52 5.01 9.95
C PRO A 29 -4.16 5.12 8.56
N LEU A 30 -4.01 4.07 7.75
CA LEU A 30 -4.58 3.97 6.42
C LEU A 30 -5.21 2.61 6.17
N LEU A 31 -6.12 2.54 5.21
CA LEU A 31 -6.76 1.30 4.80
C LEU A 31 -6.05 0.76 3.56
N ALA A 32 -5.28 -0.30 3.77
CA ALA A 32 -4.50 -0.94 2.73
C ALA A 32 -5.09 -2.29 2.34
N TYR A 33 -5.27 -2.50 1.04
CA TYR A 33 -5.52 -3.84 0.50
C TYR A 33 -4.18 -4.49 0.12
N ALA A 34 -3.78 -5.49 0.89
CA ALA A 34 -2.65 -6.32 0.53
C ALA A 34 -3.16 -7.59 -0.16
N PRO A 35 -3.00 -7.73 -1.50
CA PRO A 35 -3.34 -8.97 -2.17
C PRO A 35 -2.51 -10.13 -1.59
N PRO A 36 -3.09 -11.35 -1.52
CA PRO A 36 -2.33 -12.52 -1.11
C PRO A 36 -1.15 -12.75 -2.07
N PRO A 37 0.00 -13.20 -1.56
CA PRO A 37 1.15 -13.50 -2.42
C PRO A 37 0.75 -14.51 -3.49
N THR A 38 1.07 -14.20 -4.74
CA THR A 38 0.75 -15.05 -5.89
C THR A 38 1.72 -16.24 -5.95
N ALA A 39 1.28 -17.39 -6.47
CA ALA A 39 2.10 -18.60 -6.53
C ALA A 39 3.45 -18.43 -7.27
N ALA A 40 3.57 -17.43 -8.16
CA ALA A 40 4.82 -17.06 -8.82
C ALA A 40 5.88 -16.51 -7.85
N ASP A 41 5.45 -15.80 -6.80
CA ASP A 41 6.33 -15.27 -5.75
C ASP A 41 6.87 -16.40 -4.85
N ILE A 42 6.13 -17.51 -4.76
CA ILE A 42 6.49 -18.69 -3.96
C ILE A 42 7.58 -19.53 -4.67
N GLN A 43 7.56 -19.59 -6.01
CA GLN A 43 8.48 -20.45 -6.78
C GLN A 43 9.91 -19.89 -6.94
N SER A 44 10.11 -18.59 -6.80
CA SER A 44 11.45 -18.00 -7.04
C SER A 44 12.43 -18.15 -5.87
N GLY A 45 12.05 -18.79 -4.76
CA GLY A 45 12.96 -19.00 -3.62
C GLY A 45 13.53 -17.70 -3.04
N VAL A 46 12.89 -16.56 -3.31
CA VAL A 46 13.34 -15.26 -2.82
C VAL A 46 12.93 -15.16 -1.36
N ALA A 47 13.93 -15.09 -0.49
CA ALA A 47 13.84 -15.11 0.96
C ALA A 47 13.08 -13.92 1.61
N GLN A 48 12.31 -13.15 0.84
CA GLN A 48 11.49 -12.01 1.30
C GLN A 48 10.39 -11.82 0.25
N ALA A 49 9.19 -12.34 0.48
CA ALA A 49 8.06 -12.02 -0.37
C ALA A 49 7.81 -10.49 -0.28
N SER A 50 7.97 -9.78 -1.40
CA SER A 50 7.67 -8.36 -1.48
C SER A 50 6.22 -8.13 -1.05
N PHE A 51 6.04 -7.39 0.04
CA PHE A 51 4.75 -7.03 0.56
C PHE A 51 4.16 -5.92 -0.31
N VAL A 52 3.14 -6.26 -1.11
CA VAL A 52 2.43 -5.28 -1.93
C VAL A 52 1.14 -4.88 -1.22
N ALA A 53 0.91 -3.58 -1.10
CA ALA A 53 -0.31 -2.99 -0.56
C ALA A 53 -0.85 -1.91 -1.51
N GLU A 54 -2.16 -1.86 -1.71
CA GLU A 54 -2.84 -0.79 -2.44
C GLU A 54 -3.64 0.07 -1.45
N ILE A 55 -3.39 1.38 -1.46
CA ILE A 55 -4.06 2.37 -0.60
C ILE A 55 -4.83 3.40 -1.43
N GLN A 56 -5.79 4.08 -0.81
CA GLN A 56 -6.51 5.19 -1.46
C GLN A 56 -5.67 6.47 -1.46
N ALA A 57 -5.81 7.29 -2.51
CA ALA A 57 -5.13 8.58 -2.56
C ALA A 57 -5.67 9.56 -1.50
N ASP A 58 -6.97 9.47 -1.18
CA ASP A 58 -7.63 10.33 -0.19
C ASP A 58 -6.94 10.27 1.18
N GLU A 59 -6.57 9.08 1.65
CA GLU A 59 -6.02 8.88 3.00
C GLU A 59 -4.65 9.56 3.17
N VAL A 60 -3.79 9.43 2.15
CA VAL A 60 -2.46 10.05 2.16
C VAL A 60 -2.51 11.55 1.88
N GLN A 61 -3.44 11.99 1.03
CA GLN A 61 -3.68 13.42 0.79
C GLN A 61 -4.20 14.13 2.05
N VAL A 62 -5.13 13.51 2.80
CA VAL A 62 -5.63 14.05 4.08
C VAL A 62 -4.50 14.17 5.10
N ALA A 63 -3.56 13.21 5.11
CA ALA A 63 -2.40 13.25 5.97
C ALA A 63 -1.27 14.18 5.47
N GLY A 64 -1.38 14.72 4.26
CA GLY A 64 -0.33 15.53 3.62
C GLY A 64 0.95 14.74 3.30
N ILE A 65 0.87 13.40 3.24
CA ILE A 65 2.01 12.53 2.98
C ILE A 65 1.93 12.02 1.54
N THR A 66 3.06 12.03 0.84
CA THR A 66 3.19 11.39 -0.48
C THR A 66 3.98 10.10 -0.29
N PRO A 67 3.39 8.91 -0.54
CA PRO A 67 4.12 7.66 -0.41
C PRO A 67 5.39 7.65 -1.23
N ALA A 68 6.50 7.26 -0.61
CA ALA A 68 7.79 7.19 -1.26
C ALA A 68 8.59 5.99 -0.74
N ALA A 69 9.64 5.63 -1.48
CA ALA A 69 10.64 4.70 -1.01
C ALA A 69 11.28 5.19 0.31
N SER A 70 11.69 4.27 1.18
CA SER A 70 12.21 4.52 2.54
C SER A 70 11.17 4.91 3.59
N MET A 71 9.87 4.89 3.26
CA MET A 71 8.80 4.92 4.26
C MET A 71 8.58 3.53 4.87
N GLU A 72 7.94 3.45 6.03
CA GLU A 72 7.64 2.17 6.69
C GLU A 72 6.14 1.93 6.71
N ILE A 73 5.73 0.69 6.49
CA ILE A 73 4.33 0.27 6.62
C ILE A 73 4.23 -0.83 7.68
N VAL A 74 3.36 -0.60 8.65
CA VAL A 74 3.12 -1.49 9.77
C VAL A 74 1.76 -2.16 9.57
N ASP A 75 1.78 -3.48 9.42
CA ASP A 75 0.60 -4.32 9.35
C ASP A 75 0.45 -5.08 10.67
N GLY A 76 -0.22 -4.45 11.64
CA GLY A 76 -0.35 -4.98 12.99
C GLY A 76 0.99 -5.05 13.72
N SER A 77 1.53 -6.27 13.88
CA SER A 77 2.83 -6.51 14.53
C SER A 77 4.00 -6.60 13.56
N LYS A 78 3.74 -6.59 12.25
CA LYS A 78 4.76 -6.74 11.21
C LYS A 78 5.15 -5.39 10.65
N PHE A 79 6.44 -5.21 10.45
CA PHE A 79 7.00 -3.98 9.89
C PHE A 79 7.63 -4.27 8.54
N TYR A 80 7.33 -3.42 7.56
CA TYR A 80 7.82 -3.52 6.20
C TYR A 80 8.37 -2.18 5.75
N THR A 81 9.51 -2.18 5.06
CA THR A 81 10.08 -0.95 4.51
C THR A 81 9.68 -0.81 3.05
N LEU A 82 9.09 0.32 2.69
CA LEU A 82 8.70 0.63 1.31
C LEU A 82 9.95 0.76 0.45
N THR A 83 10.04 -0.12 -0.54
CA THR A 83 11.07 -0.08 -1.57
C THR A 83 10.64 0.77 -2.75
N ASP A 84 9.34 0.77 -3.06
CA ASP A 84 8.78 1.57 -4.15
C ASP A 84 7.31 1.96 -3.88
N ALA A 85 6.88 3.05 -4.50
CA ALA A 85 5.51 3.55 -4.40
C ALA A 85 5.05 4.06 -5.78
N ILE A 86 4.12 3.32 -6.38
CA ILE A 86 3.62 3.60 -7.72
C ILE A 86 2.27 4.33 -7.62
N PRO A 87 2.16 5.57 -8.12
CA PRO A 87 0.88 6.26 -8.18
C PRO A 87 -0.02 5.56 -9.18
N ILE A 88 -1.28 5.38 -8.81
CA ILE A 88 -2.27 4.79 -9.70
C ILE A 88 -3.25 5.84 -10.17
N TYR A 89 -3.31 6.01 -11.47
CA TYR A 89 -4.13 7.02 -12.11
C TYR A 89 -5.47 6.43 -12.55
N ASP A 90 -6.53 7.16 -12.25
CA ASP A 90 -7.82 7.05 -12.93
C ASP A 90 -7.93 8.24 -13.87
N ARG A 91 -7.64 8.03 -15.15
CA ARG A 91 -7.44 9.07 -16.16
C ARG A 91 -6.30 10.03 -15.77
N GLN A 92 -6.60 11.30 -15.50
CA GLN A 92 -5.63 12.32 -15.14
C GLN A 92 -5.50 12.54 -13.62
N THR A 93 -6.28 11.82 -12.81
CA THR A 93 -6.31 11.98 -11.35
C THR A 93 -5.70 10.78 -10.66
N ILE A 94 -4.84 11.01 -9.66
CA ILE A 94 -4.33 9.93 -8.79
C ILE A 94 -5.49 9.42 -7.95
N CYS A 95 -5.81 8.14 -8.07
CA CYS A 95 -6.90 7.47 -7.35
C CYS A 95 -6.41 6.62 -6.17
N GLY A 96 -5.14 6.24 -6.19
CA GLY A 96 -4.54 5.40 -5.17
C GLY A 96 -3.05 5.27 -5.37
N TRP A 97 -2.41 4.53 -4.48
CA TRP A 97 -1.00 4.20 -4.56
C TRP A 97 -0.83 2.70 -4.38
N ARG A 98 0.04 2.11 -5.19
CA ARG A 98 0.55 0.76 -4.97
C ARG A 98 1.88 0.89 -4.26
N LEU A 99 1.86 0.50 -3.01
CA LEU A 99 2.99 0.41 -2.12
C LEU A 99 3.66 -0.95 -2.31
N ILE A 100 4.94 -0.94 -2.60
CA ILE A 100 5.78 -2.14 -2.64
C ILE A 100 6.74 -2.01 -1.49
N ALA A 101 6.65 -2.95 -0.57
CA ALA A 101 7.54 -3.04 0.57
C ALA A 101 8.30 -4.35 0.54
N ALA A 102 9.49 -4.35 1.13
CA ALA A 102 10.28 -5.54 1.37
C ALA A 102 10.73 -5.55 2.83
N GLY A 103 11.15 -6.72 3.30
CA GLY A 103 11.37 -6.97 4.72
C GLY A 103 10.11 -7.50 5.40
N GLY A 104 10.20 -7.71 6.71
CA GLY A 104 9.19 -8.42 7.48
C GLY A 104 9.88 -9.17 8.60
N GLN A 105 10.15 -8.46 9.69
CA GLN A 105 10.48 -9.06 10.98
C GLN A 105 9.22 -9.30 11.80
#